data_AF-A0AA43IPR1-F1
#
_entry.id   AF-A0AA43IPR1-F1
#
_cell.length_a   1.000
_cell.length_b   1.000
_cell.length_c   1.000
_cell.angle_alpha   90.00
_cell.angle_beta   90.00
_cell.angle_gamma   90.00
#
_symmetry.space_group_name_H-M   'P 1'
#
loop_
_entity.id
_entity.type
_entity.pdbx_description
1 polymer ?
#
loop_
_entity_poly.entity_id
_entity_poly.type
_entity_poly.pdbx_seq_one_letter_code
_entity_poly.pdbx_strand_id
1 'polypeptide(L)'
;MVESLGYANGELVKYISTDASDPAAAALENSTYTPALNAAPTAGGDGTDSARATLAALVNGQTGISNPQRQGLNSALLDGADPLNLLFWTPNQGRYSPLWDVHLAQWSAAAVAAGSNFAQKDRSQLLNVVGNHVLTGPGGATFGPAGFIVNCPIISSN
;
A
#
# COMPACT_ATOMS: atom_id res chain seq x y z
N MET A 1 4.91 -14.02 9.83
CA MET A 1 5.92 -13.33 9.00
C MET A 1 5.86 -13.92 7.60
N VAL A 2 5.64 -13.07 6.61
CA VAL A 2 5.55 -13.44 5.19
C VAL A 2 6.37 -12.45 4.38
N GLU A 3 7.07 -12.94 3.35
CA GLU A 3 7.71 -12.11 2.32
C GLU A 3 6.67 -11.77 1.25
N SER A 4 6.59 -10.49 0.88
CA SER A 4 5.73 -10.02 -0.19
C SER A 4 6.47 -9.07 -1.13
N LEU A 5 6.00 -9.05 -2.37
CA LEU A 5 6.40 -8.10 -3.38
C LEU A 5 5.56 -6.81 -3.31
N GLY A 6 6.21 -5.69 -3.63
CA GLY A 6 5.61 -4.37 -3.76
C GLY A 6 6.36 -3.51 -4.77
N TYR A 7 5.94 -2.27 -4.88
CA TYR A 7 6.62 -1.26 -5.68
C TYR A 7 7.12 -0.11 -4.82
N ALA A 8 8.27 0.45 -5.19
CA ALA A 8 8.74 1.75 -4.72
C ALA A 8 9.52 2.43 -5.85
N ASN A 9 9.28 3.72 -6.09
CA ASN A 9 9.97 4.49 -7.13
C ASN A 9 9.97 3.85 -8.54
N GLY A 10 8.91 3.13 -8.91
CA GLY A 10 8.80 2.43 -10.19
C GLY A 10 9.46 1.05 -10.24
N GLU A 11 10.17 0.65 -9.18
CA GLU A 11 10.92 -0.60 -9.09
C GLU A 11 10.23 -1.60 -8.17
N LEU A 12 10.46 -2.89 -8.43
CA LEU A 12 9.97 -3.96 -7.58
C LEU A 12 10.84 -4.07 -6.33
N VAL A 13 10.19 -4.13 -5.17
CA VAL A 13 10.85 -4.33 -3.87
C VAL A 13 10.29 -5.55 -3.16
N LYS A 14 11.10 -6.12 -2.29
CA LYS A 14 10.69 -7.16 -1.34
C LYS A 14 10.61 -6.57 0.06
N TYR A 15 9.54 -6.87 0.77
CA TYR A 15 9.37 -6.53 2.17
C TYR A 15 8.84 -7.74 2.94
N ILE A 16 8.99 -7.71 4.26
CA ILE A 16 8.45 -8.74 5.14
C ILE A 16 7.42 -8.14 6.08
N SER A 17 6.27 -8.79 6.28
CA SER A 17 5.28 -8.34 7.26
C SER A 17 5.54 -8.99 8.62
N THR A 18 5.72 -8.19 9.68
CA THR A 18 5.97 -8.70 11.04
C THR A 18 4.79 -8.50 11.97
N ASP A 19 4.21 -7.30 11.98
CA ASP A 19 3.15 -6.88 12.90
C ASP A 19 2.15 -5.96 12.19
N ALA A 20 0.89 -5.99 12.62
CA ALA A 20 -0.13 -5.06 12.18
C ALA A 20 -1.00 -4.60 13.35
N SER A 21 -1.42 -3.33 13.33
CA SER A 21 -2.28 -2.78 14.39
C SER A 21 -3.77 -3.05 14.19
N ASP A 22 -4.16 -3.57 13.02
CA ASP A 22 -5.52 -3.96 12.68
C ASP A 22 -5.60 -5.49 12.53
N PRO A 23 -6.65 -6.15 13.08
CA PRO A 23 -6.73 -7.61 13.05
C PRO A 23 -6.97 -8.18 11.64
N ALA A 24 -7.64 -7.43 10.75
CA ALA A 24 -7.86 -7.88 9.37
C ALA A 24 -6.56 -7.78 8.57
N ALA A 25 -5.80 -6.69 8.74
CA ALA A 25 -4.45 -6.57 8.17
C ALA A 25 -3.51 -7.67 8.69
N ALA A 26 -3.54 -7.95 10.00
CA ALA A 26 -2.74 -9.01 10.60
C ALA A 26 -3.05 -10.40 10.00
N ALA A 27 -4.34 -10.70 9.83
CA ALA A 27 -4.79 -11.94 9.21
C ALA A 27 -4.39 -12.03 7.72
N LEU A 28 -4.57 -10.94 6.97
CA LEU A 28 -4.27 -10.90 5.54
C LEU A 28 -2.77 -11.05 5.26
N GLU A 29 -1.93 -10.44 6.08
CA GLU A 29 -0.46 -10.47 5.93
C GLU A 29 0.20 -11.62 6.71
N ASN A 30 -0.59 -12.45 7.41
CA ASN A 30 -0.10 -13.50 8.30
C ASN A 30 1.00 -12.99 9.25
N SER A 31 0.68 -11.88 9.90
CA SER A 31 1.54 -11.12 10.81
C SER A 31 0.94 -11.09 12.23
N THR A 32 1.73 -10.63 13.21
CA THR A 32 1.29 -10.55 14.60
C THR A 32 0.31 -9.39 14.79
N TYR A 33 -0.84 -9.65 15.38
CA TYR A 33 -1.77 -8.58 15.75
C TYR A 33 -1.25 -7.82 16.99
N THR A 34 -0.85 -6.58 16.78
CA THR A 34 -0.22 -5.70 17.78
C THR A 34 -0.94 -4.34 17.80
N PRO A 35 -2.12 -4.21 18.44
CA PRO A 35 -2.93 -2.99 18.36
C PRO A 35 -2.23 -1.74 18.92
N ALA A 36 -1.38 -1.91 19.93
CA ALA A 36 -0.60 -0.82 20.51
C ALA A 36 0.40 -0.18 19.51
N LEU A 37 0.74 -0.89 18.42
CA LEU A 37 1.58 -0.37 17.35
C LEU A 37 1.00 0.94 16.79
N ASN A 38 -0.34 1.09 16.73
CA ASN A 38 -1.00 2.30 16.22
C ASN A 38 -0.81 3.54 17.09
N ALA A 39 -0.09 3.46 18.21
CA ALA A 39 0.31 4.63 18.99
C ALA A 39 1.59 5.32 18.46
N ALA A 40 2.26 4.76 17.44
CA ALA A 40 3.47 5.33 16.86
C ALA A 40 3.24 6.77 16.36
N PRO A 41 4.09 7.75 16.69
CA PRO A 41 3.94 9.13 16.20
C PRO A 41 4.39 9.26 14.73
N THR A 42 3.91 10.20 13.94
CA THR A 42 2.64 10.94 14.10
C THR A 42 1.62 10.30 13.18
N ALA A 43 0.39 10.08 13.66
CA ALA A 43 -0.66 9.46 12.84
C ALA A 43 -0.94 10.32 11.59
N GLY A 44 -0.97 9.71 10.41
CA GLY A 44 -1.09 10.41 9.12
C GLY A 44 0.14 11.23 8.71
N GLY A 45 1.25 11.16 9.48
CA GLY A 45 2.50 11.83 9.18
C GLY A 45 3.41 11.02 8.25
N ASP A 46 4.00 11.69 7.27
CA ASP A 46 4.96 11.14 6.29
C ASP A 46 6.24 12.01 6.21
N GLY A 47 6.49 12.79 7.26
CA GLY A 47 7.62 13.71 7.40
C GLY A 47 8.83 13.05 8.06
N THR A 48 9.95 13.77 8.08
CA THR A 48 11.18 13.35 8.80
C THR A 48 11.02 13.37 10.32
N ASP A 49 9.91 13.92 10.81
CA ASP A 49 9.48 13.98 12.21
C ASP A 49 8.43 12.90 12.55
N SER A 50 8.09 12.03 11.60
CA SER A 50 7.19 10.90 11.80
C SER A 50 7.97 9.60 11.95
N ALA A 51 7.54 8.74 12.88
CA ALA A 51 7.94 7.34 12.92
C ALA A 51 7.14 6.49 11.91
N ARG A 52 6.20 7.08 11.16
CA ARG A 52 5.41 6.42 10.12
C ARG A 52 5.81 6.92 8.73
N ALA A 53 5.58 6.08 7.73
CA ALA A 53 5.71 6.39 6.32
C ALA A 53 4.46 5.92 5.57
N THR A 54 4.12 6.55 4.45
CA THR A 54 2.92 6.18 3.69
C THR A 54 3.12 4.91 2.88
N LEU A 55 2.13 4.00 2.94
CA LEU A 55 1.98 2.89 2.00
C LEU A 55 0.58 2.99 1.38
N ALA A 56 0.50 2.90 0.06
CA ALA A 56 -0.78 2.84 -0.63
C ALA A 56 -1.13 1.38 -0.97
N ALA A 57 -2.28 0.92 -0.47
CA ALA A 57 -2.84 -0.39 -0.78
C ALA A 57 -4.12 -0.21 -1.61
N LEU A 58 -4.12 -0.73 -2.84
CA LEU A 58 -5.27 -0.61 -3.72
C LEU A 58 -6.32 -1.65 -3.35
N VAL A 59 -7.56 -1.25 -3.05
CA VAL A 59 -8.65 -2.17 -2.69
C VAL A 59 -9.28 -2.82 -3.93
N ASN A 60 -9.27 -2.12 -5.06
CA ASN A 60 -9.66 -2.64 -6.36
C ASN A 60 -8.60 -2.27 -7.40
N GLY A 61 -8.05 -3.26 -8.09
CA GLY A 61 -7.20 -3.06 -9.28
C GLY A 61 -7.46 -4.17 -10.30
N GLN A 62 -6.68 -4.21 -11.38
CA GLN A 62 -6.82 -5.29 -12.34
C GLN A 62 -6.38 -6.63 -11.73
N THR A 63 -6.96 -7.73 -12.22
CA THR A 63 -6.69 -9.09 -11.75
C THR A 63 -6.17 -9.97 -12.90
N GLY A 64 -5.84 -11.22 -12.59
CA GLY A 64 -5.30 -12.23 -13.49
C GLY A 64 -3.79 -12.39 -13.29
N ILE A 65 -3.34 -13.61 -12.97
CA ILE A 65 -1.93 -13.91 -12.67
C ILE A 65 -0.96 -13.55 -13.82
N SER A 66 -1.43 -13.58 -15.06
CA SER A 66 -0.66 -13.21 -16.25
C SER A 66 -0.83 -11.74 -16.66
N ASN A 67 -1.64 -10.95 -15.95
CA ASN A 67 -1.87 -9.56 -16.27
C ASN A 67 -0.73 -8.68 -15.72
N PRO A 68 0.05 -7.99 -16.56
CA PRO A 68 1.14 -7.11 -16.09
C PRO A 68 0.65 -5.88 -15.32
N GLN A 69 -0.65 -5.59 -15.36
CA GLN A 69 -1.31 -4.51 -14.62
C GLN A 69 -2.02 -5.02 -13.36
N ARG A 70 -1.83 -6.29 -12.99
CA ARG A 70 -2.40 -6.84 -11.76
C ARG A 70 -1.89 -6.08 -10.54
N GLN A 71 -2.80 -5.65 -9.68
CA GLN A 71 -2.48 -4.99 -8.41
C GLN A 71 -3.71 -4.94 -7.52
N GLY A 72 -3.50 -4.94 -6.21
CA GLY A 72 -4.50 -4.64 -5.21
C GLY A 72 -4.95 -5.85 -4.39
N LEU A 73 -5.60 -5.56 -3.27
CA LEU A 73 -6.10 -6.54 -2.31
C LEU A 73 -7.09 -7.52 -2.96
N ASN A 74 -7.95 -7.03 -3.86
CA ASN A 74 -8.84 -7.88 -4.65
C ASN A 74 -8.06 -8.88 -5.50
N SER A 75 -6.96 -8.45 -6.16
CA SER A 75 -6.12 -9.34 -6.95
C SER A 75 -5.38 -10.35 -6.08
N ALA A 76 -4.96 -9.96 -4.88
CA ALA A 76 -4.31 -10.88 -3.95
C ALA A 76 -5.25 -12.01 -3.54
N LEU A 77 -6.50 -11.66 -3.20
CA LEU A 77 -7.54 -12.62 -2.80
C LEU A 77 -8.00 -13.51 -3.96
N LEU A 78 -8.18 -12.95 -5.16
CA LEU A 78 -8.72 -13.68 -6.32
C LEU A 78 -7.66 -14.51 -7.05
N ASP A 79 -6.44 -13.99 -7.17
CA ASP A 79 -5.38 -14.62 -7.95
C ASP A 79 -4.34 -15.36 -7.08
N GLY A 80 -4.44 -15.28 -5.75
CA GLY A 80 -3.57 -15.99 -4.82
C GLY A 80 -2.09 -15.59 -4.89
N ALA A 81 -1.80 -14.30 -5.06
CA ALA A 81 -0.42 -13.77 -4.98
C ALA A 81 -0.36 -12.41 -4.28
N ASP A 82 0.80 -11.75 -4.30
CA ASP A 82 0.99 -10.49 -3.60
C ASP A 82 0.07 -9.36 -4.09
N PRO A 83 -0.36 -8.45 -3.19
CA PRO A 83 -1.17 -7.29 -3.53
C PRO A 83 -0.39 -6.23 -4.31
N LEU A 84 0.95 -6.30 -4.33
CA LEU A 84 1.84 -5.35 -4.98
C LEU A 84 1.61 -3.91 -4.49
N ASN A 85 1.55 -3.73 -3.17
CA ASN A 85 1.40 -2.44 -2.51
C ASN A 85 2.48 -1.44 -2.96
N LEU A 86 2.16 -0.14 -2.92
CA LEU A 86 3.11 0.94 -3.24
C LEU A 86 3.67 1.55 -1.96
N LEU A 87 4.97 1.36 -1.72
CA LEU A 87 5.71 1.88 -0.58
C LEU A 87 6.35 3.22 -0.97
N PHE A 88 6.05 4.30 -0.25
CA PHE A 88 6.40 5.65 -0.72
C PHE A 88 7.89 5.99 -0.60
N TRP A 89 8.61 5.29 0.28
CA TRP A 89 10.00 5.58 0.58
C TRP A 89 10.83 4.29 0.66
N THR A 90 12.08 4.36 0.24
CA THR A 90 13.06 3.26 0.33
C THR A 90 14.07 3.53 1.46
N PRO A 91 14.74 2.50 2.03
CA PRO A 91 15.61 2.66 3.20
C PRO A 91 16.75 3.70 3.07
N ASN A 92 17.12 4.07 1.85
CA ASN A 92 18.13 5.10 1.55
C ASN A 92 17.56 6.53 1.51
N GLN A 93 16.28 6.74 1.82
CA GLN A 93 15.60 8.04 1.81
C GLN A 93 15.28 8.50 3.24
N GLY A 94 15.45 9.79 3.54
CA GLY A 94 15.32 10.33 4.89
C GLY A 94 13.90 10.30 5.50
N ARG A 95 12.87 9.97 4.73
CA ARG A 95 11.47 9.81 5.19
C ARG A 95 11.05 8.34 5.34
N TYR A 96 11.99 7.42 5.15
CA TYR A 96 11.71 6.00 5.31
C TYR A 96 11.38 5.64 6.75
N SER A 97 10.31 4.86 6.91
CA SER A 97 10.03 4.09 8.10
C SER A 97 9.53 2.70 7.68
N PRO A 98 9.91 1.62 8.40
CA PRO A 98 9.27 0.32 8.20
C PRO A 98 7.83 0.28 8.78
N LEU A 99 7.43 1.29 9.56
CA LEU A 99 6.05 1.44 10.03
C LEU A 99 5.24 2.20 8.98
N TRP A 100 4.44 1.45 8.23
CA TRP A 100 3.64 1.99 7.16
C TRP A 100 2.25 2.41 7.66
N ASP A 101 1.94 3.70 7.57
CA ASP A 101 0.56 4.20 7.67
C ASP A 101 -0.16 3.83 6.37
N VAL A 102 -1.15 2.93 6.49
CA VAL A 102 -1.79 2.34 5.33
C VAL A 102 -2.84 3.29 4.80
N HIS A 103 -2.69 3.68 3.54
CA HIS A 103 -3.64 4.49 2.80
C HIS A 103 -4.35 3.59 1.81
N LEU A 104 -5.62 3.27 2.09
CA LEU A 104 -6.44 2.50 1.16
C LEU A 104 -6.80 3.37 -0.05
N ALA A 105 -6.61 2.83 -1.24
CA ALA A 105 -6.89 3.50 -2.50
C ALA A 105 -7.90 2.70 -3.33
N GLN A 106 -8.86 3.38 -3.94
CA GLN A 106 -9.90 2.79 -4.77
C GLN A 106 -9.96 3.52 -6.12
N TRP A 107 -9.81 2.76 -7.21
CA TRP A 107 -10.12 3.23 -8.55
C TRP A 107 -11.62 3.52 -8.70
N SER A 108 -11.94 4.62 -9.34
CA SER A 108 -13.32 4.96 -9.71
C SER A 108 -13.94 3.90 -10.62
N ALA A 109 -15.27 3.74 -10.53
CA ALA A 109 -16.00 2.83 -11.41
C ALA A 109 -15.79 3.14 -12.89
N ALA A 110 -15.66 4.43 -13.25
CA ALA A 110 -15.40 4.86 -14.62
C ALA A 110 -14.02 4.38 -15.12
N ALA A 111 -12.97 4.50 -14.31
CA ALA A 111 -11.64 4.02 -14.67
C ALA A 111 -11.59 2.50 -14.81
N VAL A 112 -12.27 1.77 -13.91
CA VAL A 112 -12.39 0.31 -14.01
C VAL A 112 -13.15 -0.11 -15.27
N ALA A 113 -14.29 0.54 -15.57
CA ALA A 113 -15.08 0.23 -16.76
C ALA A 113 -14.32 0.53 -18.07
N ALA A 114 -13.46 1.54 -18.07
CA ALA A 114 -12.61 1.90 -19.20
C ALA A 114 -11.33 1.05 -19.29
N GLY A 115 -11.04 0.18 -18.31
CA GLY A 115 -9.80 -0.59 -18.23
C GLY A 115 -8.55 0.26 -18.00
N SER A 116 -8.69 1.51 -17.54
CA SER A 116 -7.60 2.47 -17.32
C SER A 116 -7.07 2.46 -15.89
N ASN A 117 -7.55 1.55 -15.05
CA ASN A 117 -7.10 1.30 -13.69
C ASN A 117 -5.74 0.57 -13.63
N PHE A 118 -4.72 1.16 -14.27
CA PHE A 118 -3.38 0.60 -14.39
C PHE A 118 -2.65 0.49 -13.04
N ALA A 119 -1.73 -0.46 -12.93
CA ALA A 119 -0.95 -0.64 -11.72
C ALA A 119 -0.12 0.63 -11.39
N GLN A 120 -0.21 1.07 -10.14
CA GLN A 120 0.51 2.22 -9.60
C GLN A 120 1.83 1.76 -8.98
N LYS A 121 2.94 2.14 -9.64
CA LYS A 121 4.30 1.67 -9.29
C LYS A 121 5.18 2.80 -8.76
N ASP A 122 4.79 4.04 -8.99
CA ASP A 122 5.50 5.23 -8.56
C ASP A 122 4.55 6.17 -7.80
N ARG A 123 5.07 6.79 -6.74
CA ARG A 123 4.30 7.70 -5.89
C ARG A 123 3.76 8.89 -6.67
N SER A 124 4.57 9.52 -7.53
CA SER A 124 4.13 10.71 -8.26
C SER A 124 3.00 10.39 -9.23
N GLN A 125 3.03 9.20 -9.84
CA GLN A 125 1.95 8.69 -10.69
C GLN A 125 0.66 8.48 -9.88
N LEU A 126 0.76 7.81 -8.73
CA LEU A 126 -0.40 7.62 -7.84
C LEU A 126 -1.00 8.94 -7.39
N LEU A 127 -0.16 9.89 -6.93
CA LEU A 127 -0.63 11.19 -6.48
C LEU A 127 -1.23 12.03 -7.61
N ASN A 128 -0.79 11.85 -8.86
CA ASN A 128 -1.40 12.50 -10.01
C ASN A 128 -2.84 12.03 -10.23
N VAL A 129 -3.08 10.71 -10.24
CA VAL A 129 -4.43 10.17 -10.42
C VAL A 129 -5.34 10.43 -9.23
N VAL A 130 -4.78 10.57 -8.02
CA VAL A 130 -5.49 11.07 -6.83
C VAL A 130 -5.88 12.53 -6.99
N GLY A 131 -4.96 13.41 -7.41
CA GLY A 131 -5.25 14.83 -7.66
C GLY A 131 -6.33 15.05 -8.72
N ASN A 132 -6.44 14.13 -9.67
CA ASN A 132 -7.47 14.12 -10.72
C ASN A 132 -8.77 13.40 -10.30
N HIS A 133 -8.88 12.94 -9.04
CA HIS A 133 -10.06 12.23 -8.50
C HIS A 133 -10.42 10.94 -9.26
N VAL A 134 -9.47 10.36 -9.98
CA VAL A 134 -9.65 9.08 -10.68
C VAL A 134 -9.42 7.90 -9.73
N LEU A 135 -8.49 8.10 -8.78
CA LEU A 135 -8.21 7.25 -7.64
C LEU A 135 -8.58 8.02 -6.36
N THR A 136 -9.26 7.37 -5.42
CA THR A 136 -9.76 8.00 -4.17
C THR A 136 -9.51 7.06 -2.99
N GLY A 137 -9.88 7.45 -1.77
CA GLY A 137 -10.11 6.49 -0.71
C GLY A 137 -11.35 5.62 -0.98
N PRO A 138 -11.58 4.54 -0.21
CA PRO A 138 -12.73 3.67 -0.40
C PRO A 138 -14.06 4.43 -0.42
N GLY A 139 -14.96 4.07 -1.34
CA GLY A 139 -16.26 4.72 -1.47
C GLY A 139 -16.23 6.18 -1.96
N GLY A 140 -15.12 6.65 -2.53
CA GLY A 140 -14.97 8.04 -3.00
C GLY A 140 -14.48 9.00 -1.92
N ALA A 141 -14.02 8.49 -0.77
CA ALA A 141 -13.42 9.30 0.28
C ALA A 141 -12.13 9.98 -0.19
N THR A 142 -11.66 10.99 0.54
CA THR A 142 -10.33 11.55 0.31
C THR A 142 -9.26 10.48 0.54
N PHE A 143 -8.28 10.36 -0.37
CA PHE A 143 -7.13 9.49 -0.17
C PHE A 143 -6.32 9.94 1.06
N GLY A 144 -6.09 9.04 2.01
CA GLY A 144 -5.49 9.35 3.30
C GLY A 144 -5.36 8.12 4.20
N PRO A 145 -4.90 8.30 5.45
CA PRO A 145 -4.66 7.21 6.38
C PRO A 145 -5.96 6.44 6.69
N ALA A 146 -5.89 5.11 6.62
CA ALA A 146 -7.01 4.22 6.92
C ALA A 146 -7.19 3.98 8.42
N GLY A 147 -6.31 4.52 9.25
CA GLY A 147 -6.39 4.45 10.71
C GLY A 147 -5.66 3.26 11.33
N PHE A 148 -4.81 2.56 10.56
CA PHE A 148 -3.97 1.48 11.06
C PHE A 148 -2.60 1.49 10.38
N ILE A 149 -1.63 0.85 11.03
CA ILE A 149 -0.29 0.69 10.48
C ILE A 149 0.15 -0.78 10.43
N VAL A 150 1.10 -1.06 9.55
CA VAL A 150 1.79 -2.34 9.44
C VAL A 150 3.30 -2.14 9.54
N ASN A 151 3.99 -3.03 10.24
CA ASN A 151 5.44 -3.05 10.32
C ASN A 151 5.99 -3.98 9.24
N CYS A 152 6.39 -3.38 8.10
CA CYS A 152 6.78 -4.12 6.91
C CYS A 152 8.10 -3.64 6.30
N PRO A 153 9.26 -3.89 6.94
CA PRO A 153 10.54 -3.41 6.44
C PRO A 153 10.85 -3.92 5.03
N ILE A 154 11.33 -3.02 4.16
CA ILE A 154 11.91 -3.39 2.86
C ILE A 154 13.24 -4.09 3.12
N ILE A 155 13.40 -5.29 2.55
CA ILE A 155 14.59 -6.15 2.72
C ILE A 155 15.44 -6.25 1.44
N SER A 156 14.88 -5.89 0.28
CA SER A 156 15.61 -5.85 -0.99
C SER A 156 14.93 -4.88 -1.98
N SER A 157 15.75 -4.14 -2.71
CA SER A 157 15.39 -3.46 -3.96
C SER A 157 16.27 -4.03 -5.08
N ASN A 158 15.72 -4.16 -6.29
CA ASN A 158 16.51 -4.56 -7.45
C ASN A 158 17.38 -3.41 -7.98
#